data_AF-A0A2C9VRQ0-F1
#
_entry.id   AF-A0A2C9VRQ0-F1
#
_cell.length_a   1.000
_cell.length_b   1.000
_cell.length_c   1.000
_cell.angle_alpha   90.00
_cell.angle_beta   90.00
_cell.angle_gamma   90.00
#
_symmetry.space_group_name_H-M   'P 1'
#
loop_
_entity.id
_entity.type
_entity.pdbx_description
1 polymer ?
#
loop_
_entity_poly.entity_id
_entity_poly.type
_entity_poly.pdbx_seq_one_letter_code
_entity_poly.pdbx_strand_id
1 'polypeptide(L)'
;MKRKREEENKKEMEIVWQTPANPPEKHDYIFLNGRRHVRPYYFEFISHVKNRWAGKTIVDLFAEEFKGRPYDYYVTAVKCGRIQVDGEMVPVSYIVKPSQKISHFLHRHEPPVMAWDVSVLQKDPDVVTICKPASVPVHPCGQYRKNTVVGILQAEHGLSPLFPVHRLDRLVSGLLILARNALKADLFRQEIEAGMVQKQYIAKVIGIFPEDEQVVDVNINYNAREGRSTAEVRLFILT
;
A
#
# COMPACT_ATOMS: atom_id res chain seq x y z
N MET A 1 35.22 -25.89 26.74
CA MET A 1 33.76 -25.65 26.90
C MET A 1 33.29 -24.24 26.53
N LYS A 2 34.12 -23.18 26.59
CA LYS A 2 33.72 -21.83 26.14
C LYS A 2 33.62 -21.64 24.61
N ARG A 3 34.54 -22.25 23.83
CA ARG A 3 34.57 -22.11 22.35
C ARG A 3 33.31 -22.66 21.64
N LYS A 4 32.76 -23.78 22.08
CA LYS A 4 31.52 -24.35 21.51
C LYS A 4 30.29 -23.46 21.74
N ARG A 5 30.26 -22.67 22.83
CA ARG A 5 29.15 -21.78 23.19
C ARG A 5 29.21 -20.45 22.44
N GLU A 6 30.39 -20.06 21.96
CA GLU A 6 30.58 -18.88 21.10
C GLU A 6 30.29 -19.20 19.62
N GLU A 7 30.50 -20.44 19.17
CA GLU A 7 30.14 -20.90 17.82
C GLU A 7 28.62 -21.03 17.62
N GLU A 8 27.86 -21.42 18.66
CA GLU A 8 26.39 -21.49 18.58
C GLU A 8 25.70 -20.11 18.53
N ASN A 9 26.35 -19.07 19.05
CA ASN A 9 25.80 -17.70 19.10
C ASN A 9 26.12 -16.88 17.84
N LYS A 10 26.83 -17.49 16.88
CA LYS A 10 27.18 -16.92 15.58
C LYS A 10 26.53 -17.71 14.44
N LYS A 11 25.30 -18.18 14.64
CA LYS A 11 24.36 -18.27 13.51
C LYS A 11 24.21 -16.82 13.03
N GLU A 12 25.00 -16.45 12.02
CA GLU A 12 24.75 -15.25 11.23
C GLU A 12 23.25 -15.22 10.99
N MET A 13 22.59 -14.17 11.48
CA MET A 13 21.18 -13.95 11.19
C MET A 13 21.11 -13.70 9.68
N GLU A 14 20.93 -14.77 8.92
CA GLU A 14 20.78 -14.73 7.49
C GLU A 14 19.62 -13.77 7.19
N ILE A 15 19.91 -12.72 6.43
CA ILE A 15 18.90 -11.73 6.08
C ILE A 15 17.89 -12.40 5.16
N VAL A 16 16.68 -12.61 5.66
CA VAL A 16 15.57 -13.10 4.85
C VAL A 16 14.92 -11.92 4.12
N TRP A 17 15.23 -11.80 2.83
CA TRP A 17 14.60 -10.81 1.95
C TRP A 17 13.17 -11.23 1.61
N GLN A 18 12.20 -10.42 2.03
CA GLN A 18 10.80 -10.64 1.68
C GLN A 18 10.48 -9.99 0.33
N THR A 19 9.61 -10.62 -0.44
CA THR A 19 8.98 -10.11 -1.67
C THR A 19 7.46 -10.06 -1.47
N PRO A 20 6.66 -9.48 -2.37
CA PRO A 20 5.20 -9.54 -2.28
C PRO A 20 4.62 -10.96 -2.10
N ALA A 21 5.37 -12.00 -2.50
CA ALA A 21 4.96 -13.39 -2.33
C ALA A 21 4.99 -13.88 -0.88
N ASN A 22 5.72 -13.21 0.03
CA ASN A 22 5.70 -13.56 1.44
C ASN A 22 4.42 -13.00 2.10
N PRO A 23 3.48 -13.85 2.55
CA PRO A 23 2.25 -13.37 3.17
C PRO A 23 2.54 -12.75 4.55
N PRO A 24 1.73 -11.78 5.01
CA PRO A 24 1.77 -11.33 6.40
C PRO A 24 1.31 -12.45 7.34
N GLU A 25 1.96 -12.58 8.50
CA GLU A 25 1.63 -13.56 9.53
C GLU A 25 1.26 -12.90 10.85
N LYS A 26 0.55 -13.62 11.74
CA LYS A 26 0.15 -13.08 13.07
C LYS A 26 1.36 -12.56 13.86
N HIS A 27 2.48 -13.27 13.77
CA HIS A 27 3.70 -12.92 14.47
C HIS A 27 4.45 -11.74 13.83
N ASP A 28 3.98 -11.16 12.73
CA ASP A 28 4.53 -9.90 12.21
C ASP A 28 4.07 -8.70 13.04
N TYR A 29 2.92 -8.79 13.72
CA TYR A 29 2.31 -7.66 14.39
C TYR A 29 2.72 -7.55 15.87
N ILE A 30 2.89 -6.31 16.32
CA ILE A 30 3.14 -5.95 17.72
C ILE A 30 2.11 -4.89 18.12
N PHE A 31 1.49 -5.06 19.28
CA PHE A 31 0.48 -4.14 19.79
C PHE A 31 1.05 -3.34 20.96
N LEU A 32 1.13 -2.02 20.83
CA LEU A 32 1.69 -1.11 21.84
C LEU A 32 0.83 0.16 21.92
N ASN A 33 0.43 0.57 23.12
CA ASN A 33 -0.30 1.82 23.37
C ASN A 33 -1.51 2.03 22.43
N GLY A 34 -2.30 0.98 22.20
CA GLY A 34 -3.49 1.05 21.33
C GLY A 34 -3.17 1.11 19.82
N ARG A 35 -1.94 0.82 19.40
CA ARG A 35 -1.50 0.81 18.00
C ARG A 35 -0.96 -0.55 17.58
N ARG A 36 -1.26 -0.93 16.33
CA ARG A 36 -0.71 -2.09 15.63
C ARG A 36 0.53 -1.66 14.85
N HIS A 37 1.67 -2.17 15.28
CA HIS A 37 2.97 -2.04 14.62
C HIS A 37 3.28 -3.32 13.84
N VAL A 38 4.12 -3.18 12.82
CA VAL A 38 4.69 -4.32 12.07
C VAL A 38 6.17 -4.41 12.43
N ARG A 39 6.64 -5.60 12.79
CA ARG A 39 8.06 -5.90 12.99
C ARG A 39 8.83 -5.45 11.75
N PRO A 40 9.88 -4.62 11.86
CA PRO A 40 10.69 -4.24 10.70
C PRO A 40 11.21 -5.48 9.97
N TYR A 41 11.24 -5.40 8.64
CA TYR A 41 11.64 -6.53 7.80
C TYR A 41 12.44 -6.08 6.58
N TYR A 42 13.32 -6.96 6.12
CA TYR A 42 14.05 -6.76 4.87
C TYR A 42 13.14 -7.08 3.69
N PHE A 43 13.16 -6.23 2.66
CA PHE A 43 12.25 -6.31 1.52
C PHE A 43 12.96 -5.98 0.22
N GLU A 44 12.65 -6.75 -0.82
CA GLU A 44 13.11 -6.54 -2.19
C GLU A 44 11.96 -5.98 -3.04
N PHE A 45 12.15 -4.76 -3.56
CA PHE A 45 11.31 -4.25 -4.63
C PHE A 45 11.89 -4.71 -5.96
N ILE A 46 11.08 -5.41 -6.74
CA ILE A 46 11.45 -5.88 -8.08
C ILE A 46 10.64 -5.09 -9.11
N SER A 47 11.32 -4.57 -10.12
CA SER A 47 10.67 -3.98 -11.29
C SER A 47 11.43 -4.31 -12.55
N HIS A 48 10.73 -4.46 -13.66
CA HIS A 48 11.36 -4.58 -14.98
C HIS A 48 11.49 -3.20 -15.61
N VAL A 49 12.60 -2.96 -16.30
CA VAL A 49 12.86 -1.68 -16.95
C VAL A 49 11.79 -1.39 -17.99
N LYS A 50 11.10 -0.26 -17.82
CA LYS A 50 10.05 0.23 -18.72
C LYS A 50 10.66 1.04 -19.86
N ASN A 51 9.98 1.12 -21.00
CA ASN A 51 10.48 1.87 -22.15
C ASN A 51 10.80 3.35 -21.83
N ARG A 52 9.97 4.02 -21.02
CA ARG A 52 10.21 5.41 -20.58
C ARG A 52 11.46 5.62 -19.69
N TRP A 53 12.05 4.52 -19.21
CA TRP A 53 13.24 4.53 -18.37
C TRP A 53 14.52 4.30 -19.18
N ALA A 54 14.41 3.82 -20.41
CA ALA A 54 15.56 3.51 -21.26
C ALA A 54 16.41 4.77 -21.49
N GLY A 55 17.74 4.59 -21.50
CA GLY A 55 18.69 5.69 -21.73
C GLY A 55 19.03 6.52 -20.50
N LYS A 56 18.35 6.32 -19.37
CA LYS A 56 18.69 6.97 -18.09
C LYS A 56 19.75 6.16 -17.34
N THR A 57 20.58 6.84 -16.55
CA THR A 57 21.41 6.15 -15.58
C THR A 57 20.53 5.52 -14.50
N ILE A 58 21.03 4.49 -13.82
CA ILE A 58 20.32 3.84 -12.72
C ILE A 58 19.97 4.84 -11.61
N VAL A 59 20.83 5.82 -11.32
CA VAL A 59 20.57 6.82 -10.28
C VAL A 59 19.52 7.84 -10.73
N ASP A 60 19.62 8.36 -11.96
CA ASP A 60 18.67 9.35 -12.48
C ASP A 60 17.27 8.75 -12.63
N LEU A 61 17.19 7.50 -13.09
CA LEU A 61 15.97 6.71 -13.11
C LEU A 61 15.28 6.73 -11.74
N PHE A 62 16.03 6.41 -10.69
CA PHE A 62 15.45 6.31 -9.36
C PHE A 62 15.07 7.69 -8.80
N ALA A 63 15.91 8.70 -9.00
CA ALA A 63 15.66 10.05 -8.51
C ALA A 63 14.44 10.71 -9.15
N GLU A 64 14.19 10.45 -10.44
CA GLU A 64 13.07 11.04 -11.17
C GLU A 64 11.74 10.32 -10.91
N GLU A 65 11.75 8.99 -10.92
CA GLU A 65 10.52 8.18 -10.79
C GLU A 65 10.10 8.01 -9.33
N PHE A 66 11.07 7.95 -8.41
CA PHE A 66 10.82 7.69 -6.99
C PHE A 66 11.29 8.88 -6.14
N LYS A 67 10.55 9.99 -6.20
CA LYS A 67 10.86 11.24 -5.48
C LYS A 67 10.77 11.17 -3.94
N GLY A 68 10.72 9.97 -3.37
CA GLY A 68 10.61 9.76 -1.92
C GLY A 68 11.94 9.88 -1.16
N ARG A 69 13.08 9.95 -1.87
CA ARG A 69 14.42 10.04 -1.25
C ARG A 69 15.32 10.98 -2.08
N PRO A 70 16.32 11.62 -1.45
CA PRO A 70 17.25 12.51 -2.15
C PRO A 70 18.15 11.74 -3.13
N TYR A 71 18.73 12.43 -4.11
CA TYR A 71 19.61 11.84 -5.13
C TYR A 71 20.76 11.01 -4.52
N ASP A 72 21.45 11.56 -3.52
CA ASP A 72 22.61 10.93 -2.87
C ASP A 72 22.27 9.61 -2.20
N TYR A 73 21.02 9.44 -1.74
CA TYR A 73 20.57 8.15 -1.22
C TYR A 73 20.70 7.05 -2.28
N TYR A 74 20.33 7.34 -3.52
CA TYR A 74 20.38 6.37 -4.63
C TYR A 74 21.82 6.10 -5.07
N VAL A 75 22.68 7.12 -5.08
CA VAL A 75 24.13 6.94 -5.29
C VAL A 75 24.71 5.95 -4.28
N THR A 76 24.45 6.15 -2.99
CA THR A 76 24.92 5.24 -1.94
C THR A 76 24.29 3.86 -2.08
N ALA A 77 22.99 3.77 -2.40
CA ALA A 77 22.30 2.49 -2.55
C ALA A 77 22.88 1.63 -3.68
N VAL A 78 23.26 2.24 -4.81
CA VAL A 78 23.95 1.53 -5.90
C VAL A 78 25.35 1.11 -5.46
N LYS A 79 26.14 2.03 -4.88
CA LYS A 79 27.52 1.74 -4.42
C LYS A 79 27.60 0.61 -3.40
N CYS A 80 26.62 0.48 -2.52
CA CYS A 80 26.58 -0.56 -1.48
C CYS A 80 25.77 -1.80 -1.89
N GLY A 81 25.41 -1.94 -3.18
CA GLY A 81 24.73 -3.13 -3.70
C GLY A 81 23.26 -3.28 -3.27
N ARG A 82 22.63 -2.23 -2.72
CA ARG A 82 21.20 -2.22 -2.41
C ARG A 82 20.33 -1.96 -3.63
N ILE A 83 20.90 -1.47 -4.72
CA ILE A 83 20.24 -1.42 -6.03
C ILE A 83 21.10 -2.24 -6.99
N GLN A 84 20.47 -3.23 -7.61
CA GLN A 84 21.13 -4.18 -8.52
C GLN A 84 20.35 -4.27 -9.84
N VAL A 85 21.05 -4.61 -10.91
CA VAL A 85 20.47 -4.86 -12.23
C VAL A 85 20.80 -6.29 -12.62
N ASP A 86 19.77 -7.08 -12.93
CA ASP A 86 19.87 -8.52 -13.24
C ASP A 86 20.59 -9.34 -12.15
N GLY A 87 20.55 -8.86 -10.89
CA GLY A 87 21.22 -9.48 -9.74
C GLY A 87 22.67 -9.06 -9.54
N GLU A 88 23.20 -8.18 -10.40
CA GLU A 88 24.59 -7.74 -10.36
C GLU A 88 24.71 -6.30 -9.83
N MET A 89 25.84 -6.02 -9.17
CA MET A 89 26.22 -4.65 -8.83
C MET A 89 26.67 -3.90 -10.07
N VAL A 90 26.13 -2.69 -10.26
CA VAL A 90 26.44 -1.84 -11.41
C VAL A 90 27.05 -0.49 -10.96
N PRO A 91 27.86 0.17 -11.80
CA PRO A 91 28.32 1.53 -11.49
C PRO A 91 27.15 2.52 -11.49
N VAL A 92 27.30 3.64 -10.78
CA VAL A 92 26.28 4.71 -10.71
C VAL A 92 25.93 5.29 -12.09
N SER A 93 26.87 5.25 -13.03
CA SER A 93 26.71 5.69 -14.42
C SER A 93 26.04 4.65 -15.33
N TYR A 94 25.68 3.47 -14.80
CA TYR A 94 25.09 2.40 -15.60
C TYR A 94 23.77 2.82 -16.23
N ILE A 95 23.67 2.71 -17.55
CA ILE A 95 22.46 3.01 -18.31
C ILE A 95 21.61 1.75 -18.41
N VAL A 96 20.37 1.85 -17.91
CA VAL A 96 19.42 0.72 -17.89
C VAL A 96 18.88 0.42 -19.30
N LYS A 97 18.73 -0.87 -19.61
CA LYS A 97 18.18 -1.37 -20.88
C LYS A 97 16.78 -1.95 -20.67
N PRO A 98 15.90 -1.89 -21.68
CA PRO A 98 14.57 -2.47 -21.59
C PRO A 98 14.59 -3.94 -21.13
N SER A 99 13.53 -4.33 -20.40
CA SER A 99 13.32 -5.70 -19.90
C SER A 99 14.30 -6.21 -18.83
N GLN A 100 15.35 -5.46 -18.47
CA GLN A 100 16.22 -5.84 -17.35
C GLN A 100 15.46 -5.81 -16.03
N LYS A 101 15.84 -6.70 -15.10
CA LYS A 101 15.31 -6.74 -13.74
C LYS A 101 16.08 -5.77 -12.85
N ILE A 102 15.39 -4.83 -12.24
CA ILE A 102 15.94 -3.97 -11.18
C ILE A 102 15.45 -4.48 -9.83
N SER A 103 16.39 -4.72 -8.91
CA SER A 103 16.11 -5.07 -7.52
C SER A 103 16.55 -3.93 -6.59
N HIS A 104 15.66 -3.49 -5.70
CA HIS A 104 15.96 -2.50 -4.66
C HIS A 104 15.69 -3.07 -3.27
N PHE A 105 16.77 -3.26 -2.50
CA PHE A 105 16.80 -3.88 -1.19
C PHE A 105 16.68 -2.83 -0.07
N LEU A 106 15.67 -3.00 0.79
CA LEU A 106 15.31 -2.04 1.84
C LEU A 106 15.00 -2.73 3.17
N HIS A 107 15.37 -2.07 4.26
CA HIS A 107 14.81 -2.39 5.58
C HIS A 107 13.53 -1.56 5.77
N ARG A 108 12.37 -2.20 5.74
CA ARG A 108 11.05 -1.53 5.79
C ARG A 108 10.58 -1.34 7.22
N HIS A 109 10.05 -0.14 7.44
CA HIS A 109 9.37 0.29 8.66
C HIS A 109 8.00 0.80 8.22
N GLU A 110 6.95 0.04 8.50
CA GLU A 110 5.59 0.48 8.18
C GLU A 110 5.10 1.43 9.29
N PRO A 111 4.43 2.55 8.94
CA PRO A 111 3.79 3.38 9.94
C PRO A 111 2.77 2.57 10.75
N PRO A 112 2.65 2.84 12.07
CA PRO A 112 1.64 2.17 12.89
C PRO A 112 0.24 2.62 12.51
N VAL A 113 -0.72 1.72 12.71
CA VAL A 113 -2.16 1.99 12.59
C VAL A 113 -2.83 1.79 13.96
N MET A 114 -4.07 2.24 14.14
CA MET A 114 -4.81 1.94 15.35
C MET A 114 -5.01 0.42 15.49
N ALA A 115 -4.91 -0.10 16.71
CA ALA A 115 -5.07 -1.52 17.03
C ALA A 115 -6.55 -1.96 17.05
N TRP A 116 -7.39 -1.35 16.23
CA TRP A 116 -8.79 -1.74 16.11
C TRP A 116 -8.93 -2.96 15.19
N ASP A 117 -9.89 -3.80 15.52
CA ASP A 117 -10.17 -5.02 14.79
C ASP A 117 -10.75 -4.71 13.40
N VAL A 118 -10.42 -5.58 12.45
CA VAL A 118 -11.07 -5.62 11.14
C VAL A 118 -12.19 -6.66 11.24
N SER A 119 -13.35 -6.24 11.74
CA SER A 119 -14.45 -7.17 12.02
C SER A 119 -15.05 -7.73 10.74
N VAL A 120 -15.11 -9.06 10.63
CA VAL A 120 -15.84 -9.72 9.53
C VAL A 120 -17.32 -9.75 9.88
N LEU A 121 -18.14 -9.13 9.03
CA LEU A 121 -19.59 -9.04 9.22
C LEU A 121 -20.30 -10.22 8.55
N GLN A 122 -19.89 -10.54 7.32
CA GLN A 122 -20.49 -11.63 6.54
C GLN A 122 -19.42 -12.32 5.68
N LYS A 123 -19.56 -13.64 5.53
CA LYS A 123 -18.74 -14.48 4.66
C LYS A 123 -19.65 -15.27 3.73
N ASP A 124 -19.62 -14.90 2.46
CA ASP A 124 -20.31 -15.63 1.39
C ASP A 124 -19.29 -16.45 0.58
N PRO A 125 -19.74 -17.33 -0.32
CA PRO A 125 -18.84 -18.13 -1.17
C PRO A 125 -17.83 -17.27 -1.93
N ASP A 126 -18.26 -16.14 -2.51
CA ASP A 126 -17.42 -15.31 -3.38
C ASP A 126 -17.05 -13.93 -2.80
N VAL A 127 -17.63 -13.52 -1.68
CA VAL A 127 -17.37 -12.22 -1.05
C VAL A 127 -17.22 -12.31 0.46
N VAL A 128 -16.47 -11.36 1.02
CA VAL A 128 -16.38 -11.11 2.45
C VAL A 128 -16.70 -9.65 2.69
N THR A 129 -17.64 -9.39 3.59
CA THR A 129 -18.01 -8.05 4.01
C THR A 129 -17.42 -7.79 5.38
N ILE A 130 -16.71 -6.67 5.53
CA ILE A 130 -16.01 -6.29 6.76
C ILE A 130 -16.40 -4.88 7.21
N CYS A 131 -16.24 -4.63 8.51
CA CYS A 131 -16.19 -3.29 9.06
C CYS A 131 -14.73 -2.83 9.12
N LYS A 132 -14.37 -1.90 8.25
CA LYS A 132 -13.03 -1.35 8.16
C LYS A 132 -12.85 -0.30 9.27
N PRO A 133 -11.85 -0.44 10.15
CA PRO A 133 -11.51 0.64 11.08
C PRO A 133 -10.86 1.82 10.35
N ALA A 134 -11.04 3.03 10.89
CA ALA A 134 -10.25 4.17 10.45
C ALA A 134 -8.77 3.95 10.79
N SER A 135 -7.88 4.69 10.13
CA SER A 135 -6.40 4.60 10.15
C SER A 135 -5.75 3.49 9.31
N VAL A 136 -6.48 2.42 8.95
CA VAL A 136 -5.94 1.26 8.22
C VAL A 136 -6.20 1.39 6.71
N PRO A 137 -5.18 1.36 5.83
CA PRO A 137 -5.38 1.31 4.37
C PRO A 137 -6.03 -0.02 3.92
N VAL A 138 -6.78 0.00 2.81
CA VAL A 138 -7.46 -1.20 2.31
C VAL A 138 -6.47 -2.25 1.79
N HIS A 139 -5.54 -1.85 0.92
CA HIS A 139 -4.59 -2.72 0.23
C HIS A 139 -3.17 -2.14 0.31
N PRO A 140 -2.12 -2.94 -0.01
CA PRO A 140 -0.75 -2.45 -0.05
C PRO A 140 -0.59 -1.19 -0.89
N CYS A 141 -0.18 -0.10 -0.25
CA CYS A 141 0.01 1.18 -0.91
C CYS A 141 1.06 2.01 -0.17
N GLY A 142 1.99 2.61 -0.93
CA GLY A 142 3.08 3.42 -0.38
C GLY A 142 3.85 2.69 0.73
N GLN A 143 3.84 3.26 1.94
CA GLN A 143 4.56 2.72 3.09
C GLN A 143 3.88 1.53 3.77
N TYR A 144 2.64 1.18 3.39
CA TYR A 144 1.88 0.09 4.00
C TYR A 144 1.84 -1.13 3.10
N ARG A 145 2.13 -2.31 3.67
CA ARG A 145 2.03 -3.61 3.01
C ARG A 145 1.33 -4.60 3.93
N LYS A 146 1.89 -4.86 5.11
CA LYS A 146 1.30 -5.76 6.12
C LYS A 146 0.19 -5.03 6.90
N ASN A 147 0.41 -3.78 7.29
CA ASN A 147 -0.59 -2.94 7.98
C ASN A 147 -1.69 -2.44 7.02
N THR A 148 -2.46 -3.36 6.46
CA THR A 148 -3.58 -3.10 5.55
C THR A 148 -4.73 -4.05 5.85
N VAL A 149 -5.96 -3.72 5.44
CA VAL A 149 -7.13 -4.58 5.68
C VAL A 149 -6.88 -5.99 5.13
N VAL A 150 -6.42 -6.11 3.88
CA VAL A 150 -6.12 -7.42 3.28
C VAL A 150 -4.99 -8.15 4.00
N GLY A 151 -3.94 -7.44 4.45
CA GLY A 151 -2.83 -8.05 5.17
C GLY A 151 -3.18 -8.52 6.57
N ILE A 152 -4.03 -7.76 7.27
CA ILE A 152 -4.56 -8.11 8.59
C ILE A 152 -5.51 -9.31 8.46
N LEU A 153 -6.45 -9.30 7.51
CA LEU A 153 -7.37 -10.42 7.30
C LEU A 153 -6.64 -11.71 6.89
N GLN A 154 -5.59 -11.59 6.07
CA GLN A 154 -4.75 -12.73 5.71
C GLN A 154 -4.05 -13.33 6.93
N ALA A 155 -3.41 -12.49 7.75
CA ALA A 155 -2.68 -12.95 8.92
C ALA A 155 -3.59 -13.47 10.03
N GLU A 156 -4.66 -12.73 10.36
CA GLU A 156 -5.48 -13.00 11.54
C GLU A 156 -6.55 -14.06 11.27
N HIS A 157 -7.11 -14.07 10.05
CA HIS A 157 -8.25 -14.92 9.67
C HIS A 157 -7.95 -15.92 8.54
N GLY A 158 -6.73 -15.93 7.99
CA GLY A 158 -6.38 -16.80 6.87
C GLY A 158 -7.15 -16.48 5.57
N LEU A 159 -7.72 -15.28 5.45
CA LEU A 159 -8.52 -14.89 4.30
C LEU A 159 -7.63 -14.28 3.22
N SER A 160 -7.29 -15.09 2.22
CA SER A 160 -6.50 -14.69 1.06
C SER A 160 -6.69 -15.71 -0.09
N PRO A 161 -6.63 -15.31 -1.38
CA PRO A 161 -6.55 -13.93 -1.84
C PRO A 161 -7.86 -13.17 -1.63
N LEU A 162 -7.76 -11.87 -1.38
CA LEU A 162 -8.91 -10.95 -1.32
C LEU A 162 -8.69 -9.81 -2.31
N PHE A 163 -9.73 -9.47 -3.05
CA PHE A 163 -9.73 -8.49 -4.12
C PHE A 163 -10.69 -7.36 -3.73
N PRO A 164 -10.19 -6.18 -3.35
CA PRO A 164 -11.05 -5.04 -3.05
C PRO A 164 -11.86 -4.62 -4.29
N VAL A 165 -13.19 -4.57 -4.15
CA VAL A 165 -14.09 -4.15 -5.26
C VAL A 165 -14.32 -2.65 -5.27
N HIS A 166 -14.10 -2.01 -4.11
CA HIS A 166 -14.00 -0.57 -3.95
C HIS A 166 -12.97 -0.25 -2.86
N ARG A 167 -12.65 1.03 -2.68
CA ARG A 167 -11.76 1.50 -1.61
C ARG A 167 -12.49 2.47 -0.68
N LEU A 168 -12.11 2.43 0.58
CA LEU A 168 -12.31 3.50 1.54
C LEU A 168 -10.95 4.13 1.83
N ASP A 169 -10.92 5.45 1.98
CA ASP A 169 -9.69 6.13 2.36
C ASP A 169 -9.20 5.66 3.72
N ARG A 170 -7.88 5.86 3.95
CA ARG A 170 -7.21 5.37 5.16
C ARG A 170 -7.95 5.80 6.44
N LEU A 171 -8.41 7.04 6.49
CA LEU A 171 -9.09 7.63 7.65
C LEU A 171 -10.61 7.38 7.68
N VAL A 172 -11.19 6.83 6.62
CA VAL A 172 -12.62 6.50 6.56
C VAL A 172 -12.84 5.11 7.14
N SER A 173 -13.73 5.01 8.12
CA SER A 173 -14.25 3.72 8.62
C SER A 173 -15.54 3.34 7.92
N GLY A 174 -15.89 2.06 7.93
CA GLY A 174 -17.22 1.61 7.50
C GLY A 174 -17.20 0.31 6.72
N LEU A 175 -18.31 0.04 6.05
CA LEU A 175 -18.55 -1.19 5.29
C LEU A 175 -17.58 -1.28 4.10
N LEU A 176 -16.91 -2.42 3.97
CA LEU A 176 -16.07 -2.73 2.82
C LEU A 176 -16.37 -4.15 2.32
N ILE A 177 -16.54 -4.26 1.01
CA ILE A 177 -16.73 -5.55 0.33
C ILE A 177 -15.41 -5.96 -0.34
N LEU A 178 -15.01 -7.21 -0.09
CA LEU A 178 -13.83 -7.83 -0.67
C LEU A 178 -14.27 -9.10 -1.41
N ALA A 179 -13.98 -9.18 -2.71
CA ALA A 179 -14.21 -10.40 -3.47
C ALA A 179 -13.12 -11.44 -3.16
N ARG A 180 -13.47 -12.72 -3.28
CA ARG A 180 -12.55 -13.85 -3.04
C ARG A 180 -11.88 -14.37 -4.31
N ASN A 181 -12.30 -13.89 -5.47
CA ASN A 181 -11.69 -14.19 -6.76
C ASN A 181 -11.78 -12.95 -7.70
N ALA A 182 -10.88 -12.91 -8.69
CA ALA A 182 -10.76 -11.78 -9.60
C ALA A 182 -11.99 -11.57 -10.49
N LEU A 183 -12.66 -12.66 -10.91
CA LEU A 183 -13.87 -12.59 -11.74
C LEU A 183 -15.00 -11.87 -10.99
N LYS A 184 -15.25 -12.25 -9.74
CA LYS A 184 -16.28 -11.60 -8.91
C LYS A 184 -15.91 -10.16 -8.59
N ALA A 185 -14.62 -9.87 -8.38
CA ALA A 185 -14.16 -8.50 -8.18
C ALA A 185 -14.48 -7.61 -9.39
N ASP A 186 -14.26 -8.13 -10.60
CA ASP A 186 -14.55 -7.41 -11.84
C ASP A 186 -16.05 -7.18 -12.04
N LEU A 187 -16.89 -8.18 -11.74
CA LEU A 187 -18.35 -8.03 -11.79
C LEU A 187 -18.83 -6.90 -10.87
N PHE A 188 -18.43 -6.89 -9.59
CA PHE A 188 -18.81 -5.82 -8.67
C PHE A 188 -18.28 -4.45 -9.11
N ARG A 189 -17.07 -4.40 -9.70
CA ARG A 189 -16.52 -3.15 -10.25
C ARG A 189 -17.40 -2.62 -11.36
N GLN A 190 -17.82 -3.47 -12.29
CA GLN A 190 -18.74 -3.10 -13.37
C GLN A 190 -20.10 -2.63 -12.83
N GLU A 191 -20.65 -3.28 -11.80
CA GLU A 191 -21.91 -2.86 -11.17
C GLU A 191 -21.79 -1.48 -10.51
N ILE A 192 -20.66 -1.19 -9.86
CA ILE A 192 -20.36 0.13 -9.27
C ILE A 192 -20.21 1.18 -10.37
N GLU A 193 -19.48 0.87 -11.44
CA GLU A 193 -19.27 1.78 -12.58
C GLU A 193 -20.58 2.06 -13.33
N ALA A 194 -21.48 1.08 -13.39
CA ALA A 194 -22.82 1.23 -13.96
C ALA A 194 -23.82 1.93 -13.01
N GLY A 195 -23.41 2.36 -11.81
CA GLY A 195 -24.29 3.06 -10.86
C GLY A 195 -25.35 2.17 -10.19
N MET A 196 -25.21 0.84 -10.27
CA MET A 196 -26.18 -0.11 -9.69
C MET A 196 -26.00 -0.31 -8.18
N VAL A 197 -24.93 0.24 -7.60
CA VAL A 197 -24.62 0.12 -6.18
C VAL A 197 -24.81 1.46 -5.48
N GLN A 198 -25.72 1.51 -4.51
CA GLN A 198 -25.90 2.66 -3.63
C GLN A 198 -24.94 2.57 -2.43
N LYS A 199 -24.27 3.68 -2.12
CA LYS A 199 -23.36 3.81 -0.98
C LYS A 199 -23.79 4.99 -0.13
N GLN A 200 -23.97 4.77 1.16
CA GLN A 200 -24.34 5.81 2.12
C GLN A 200 -23.21 6.04 3.11
N TYR A 201 -22.93 7.30 3.39
CA TYR A 201 -21.89 7.74 4.31
C TYR A 201 -22.48 8.67 5.35
N ILE A 202 -22.03 8.53 6.59
CA ILE A 202 -22.35 9.46 7.67
C ILE A 202 -21.08 10.25 7.98
N ALA A 203 -21.20 11.57 8.01
CA ALA A 203 -20.11 12.48 8.30
C ALA A 203 -20.54 13.55 9.31
N LYS A 204 -19.62 13.92 10.20
CA LYS A 204 -19.76 15.11 11.05
C LYS A 204 -19.03 16.27 10.39
N VAL A 205 -19.75 17.35 10.12
CA VAL A 205 -19.26 18.51 9.35
C VAL A 205 -19.35 19.79 10.17
N ILE A 206 -18.58 20.81 9.79
CA ILE A 206 -18.62 22.15 10.37
C ILE A 206 -19.40 23.05 9.42
N GLY A 207 -20.39 23.78 9.93
CA GLY A 207 -21.21 24.72 9.16
C GLY A 207 -22.69 24.60 9.48
N ILE A 208 -23.49 25.42 8.82
CA ILE A 208 -24.96 25.34 8.83
C ILE A 208 -25.36 24.74 7.48
N PHE A 209 -26.03 23.60 7.52
CA PHE A 209 -26.48 22.89 6.32
C PHE A 209 -27.99 23.11 6.14
N PRO A 210 -28.50 23.17 4.91
CA PRO A 210 -29.94 23.15 4.65
C PRO A 210 -30.61 21.93 5.30
N GLU A 211 -31.85 22.08 5.76
CA GLU A 211 -32.63 20.97 6.31
C GLU A 211 -33.05 19.97 5.23
N ASP A 212 -33.33 20.47 4.02
CA ASP A 212 -33.74 19.65 2.88
C ASP A 212 -32.56 18.94 2.21
N GLU A 213 -32.84 17.79 1.61
CA GLU A 213 -31.87 17.04 0.82
C GLU A 213 -31.26 17.90 -0.29
N GLN A 214 -29.93 17.90 -0.37
CA GLN A 214 -29.18 18.63 -1.40
C GLN A 214 -28.47 17.65 -2.32
N VAL A 215 -28.61 17.86 -3.63
CA VAL A 215 -27.82 17.16 -4.64
C VAL A 215 -26.66 18.06 -5.05
N VAL A 216 -25.44 17.59 -4.81
CA VAL A 216 -24.21 18.27 -5.23
C VAL A 216 -23.59 17.48 -6.38
N ASP A 217 -23.66 18.04 -7.58
CA ASP A 217 -23.09 17.47 -8.80
C ASP A 217 -22.02 18.43 -9.37
N VAL A 218 -20.76 18.16 -9.04
CA VAL A 218 -19.61 18.99 -9.42
C VAL A 218 -18.41 18.13 -9.80
N ASN A 219 -17.61 18.63 -10.74
CA ASN A 219 -16.36 17.97 -11.13
C ASN A 219 -15.30 18.08 -10.03
N ILE A 220 -14.56 16.99 -9.83
CA ILE A 220 -13.38 16.95 -8.97
C ILE A 220 -12.13 16.92 -9.85
N ASN A 221 -11.32 17.97 -9.75
CA ASN A 221 -10.06 18.12 -10.46
C ASN A 221 -8.89 17.72 -9.54
N TYR A 222 -8.12 16.71 -9.95
CA TYR A 222 -6.94 16.25 -9.21
C TYR A 222 -5.64 16.79 -9.83
N ASN A 223 -4.87 17.54 -9.04
CA ASN A 223 -3.52 17.97 -9.40
C ASN A 223 -2.50 16.95 -8.87
N ALA A 224 -1.99 16.09 -9.75
CA ALA A 224 -1.03 15.06 -9.40
C ALA A 224 0.33 15.59 -8.92
N ARG A 225 0.72 16.82 -9.29
CA ARG A 225 1.99 17.43 -8.87
C ARG A 225 1.93 17.92 -7.43
N GLU A 226 0.77 18.44 -7.02
CA GLU A 226 0.53 18.95 -5.67
C GLU A 226 -0.09 17.91 -4.74
N GLY A 227 -0.56 16.77 -5.28
CA GLY A 227 -1.26 15.75 -4.51
C GLY A 227 -2.58 16.24 -3.93
N ARG A 228 -3.25 17.18 -4.61
CA ARG A 228 -4.44 17.88 -4.10
C ARG A 228 -5.60 17.77 -5.08
N SER A 229 -6.79 17.49 -4.54
CA SER A 229 -8.05 17.57 -5.27
C SER A 229 -8.75 18.90 -4.99
N THR A 230 -9.44 19.44 -6.00
CA THR A 230 -10.28 20.63 -5.92
C THR A 230 -11.64 20.33 -6.55
N ALA A 231 -12.71 20.94 -6.04
CA ALA A 231 -14.03 20.85 -6.64
C ALA A 231 -14.31 22.13 -7.44
N GLU A 232 -14.91 22.00 -8.63
CA GLU A 232 -15.38 23.16 -9.37
C GLU A 232 -16.61 23.75 -8.67
N VAL A 233 -16.38 24.82 -7.89
CA VAL A 233 -17.48 25.55 -7.25
C VAL A 233 -18.05 26.53 -8.27
N ARG A 234 -19.17 26.19 -8.90
CA ARG A 234 -20.03 27.22 -9.51
C ARG A 234 -20.71 27.94 -8.36
N LEU A 235 -20.34 29.20 -8.12
CA LEU A 235 -21.12 30.08 -7.24
C LEU A 235 -22.51 30.22 -7.85
N PHE A 236 -23.48 29.43 -7.36
CA PHE A 236 -24.86 29.85 -7.43
C PHE A 236 -25.01 30.96 -6.40
N ILE A 237 -24.89 32.20 -6.86
CA ILE A 237 -25.38 33.35 -6.10
C ILE A 237 -26.90 33.16 -6.05
N LEU A 238 -27.40 32.63 -4.93
CA LEU A 238 -28.79 32.75 -4.57
C LEU A 238 -29.00 34.23 -4.19
N THR A 239 -29.51 35.02 -5.14
CA THR A 239 -30.18 36.30 -4.85
C THR A 239 -31.54 36.04 -4.24
#